data_AF-A0A820RD82-F1
#
_entry.id   AF-A0A820RD82-F1
#
_cell.length_a   1.000
_cell.length_b   1.000
_cell.length_c   1.000
_cell.angle_alpha   90.00
_cell.angle_beta   90.00
_cell.angle_gamma   90.00
#
_symmetry.space_group_name_H-M   'P 1'
#
loop_
_entity.id
_entity.type
_entity.pdbx_description
1 polymer ?
#
loop_
_entity_poly.entity_id
_entity_poly.type
_entity_poly.pdbx_seq_one_letter_code
_entity_poly.pdbx_strand_id
1 'polypeptide(L)'
;MNLCYNINDANIAEFKHLFLYKSLIDELANCLNEIGTYGKHLNDPSFLRSVSSLLTVFKNFLRNHIIANDYSLIAPIFFAVVQCLCSSYAIDMIKSLEHNFVQKLDDGQLLFLHIMPWYLQWYPDYRDPENLIKILRILLNEFTVWMTSCHPDSYLQCTCQFGAMIRHLNYFLVRPIEPDNFIRFYSDLPNCITQWTHDHVKLFLLRIGLGNTILPLCTRVDGHRFRQLYEMCLINPESMYQSLKFELNEKHHTLLPIADYLSFLHEIKLYVPLTSTNVKVSQSSSLDSAALCNIM
;
A
#
# COMPACT_ATOMS: atom_id res chain seq x y z
N MET A 1 11.66 28.15 -4.62
CA MET A 1 12.70 28.25 -3.58
C MET A 1 12.45 27.14 -2.56
N ASN A 2 13.43 26.26 -2.36
CA ASN A 2 13.22 24.94 -1.76
C ASN A 2 13.31 25.00 -0.23
N LEU A 3 12.38 25.72 0.42
CA LEU A 3 12.31 25.89 1.88
C LEU A 3 12.42 24.54 2.62
N CYS A 4 11.89 23.46 2.03
CA CYS A 4 11.93 22.11 2.59
C CYS A 4 13.35 21.53 2.78
N TYR A 5 14.36 21.99 2.04
CA TYR A 5 15.73 21.47 2.16
C TYR A 5 16.49 22.02 3.36
N ASN A 6 16.00 23.11 3.95
CA ASN A 6 16.60 23.74 5.14
C ASN A 6 15.89 23.32 6.44
N ILE A 7 14.95 22.36 6.34
CA ILE A 7 14.22 21.84 7.50
C ILE A 7 15.11 20.84 8.23
N ASN A 8 15.23 21.02 9.54
CA ASN A 8 15.97 20.16 10.45
C ASN A 8 15.22 20.05 11.78
N ASP A 9 15.73 19.23 12.70
CA ASP A 9 15.05 18.94 13.98
C ASP A 9 14.80 20.20 14.83
N ALA A 10 15.55 21.29 14.63
CA ALA A 10 15.38 22.52 15.38
C ALA A 10 14.20 23.39 14.88
N ASN A 11 13.81 23.28 13.61
CA ASN A 11 12.76 24.12 13.02
C ASN A 11 11.54 23.33 12.49
N ILE A 12 11.60 21.99 12.49
CA ILE A 12 10.53 21.11 12.01
C ILE A 12 9.16 21.40 12.65
N ALA A 13 9.12 21.74 13.94
CA ALA A 13 7.88 22.00 14.67
C ALA A 13 7.17 23.27 14.16
N GLU A 14 7.92 24.34 13.88
CA GLU A 14 7.39 25.59 13.34
C GLU A 14 6.84 25.37 11.93
N PHE A 15 7.57 24.64 11.09
CA PHE A 15 7.10 24.28 9.75
C PHE A 15 5.89 23.35 9.78
N LYS A 16 5.79 22.43 10.75
CA LYS A 16 4.57 21.64 10.97
C LYS A 16 3.40 22.56 11.29
N HIS A 17 3.55 23.51 12.19
CA HIS A 17 2.48 24.44 12.53
C HIS A 17 2.02 25.26 11.31
N LEU A 18 2.94 25.66 10.43
CA LEU A 18 2.62 26.43 9.23
C LEU A 18 1.94 25.60 8.14
N PHE A 19 2.47 24.41 7.83
CA PHE A 19 1.99 23.60 6.71
C PHE A 19 0.86 22.64 7.09
N LEU A 20 0.87 22.14 8.33
CA LEU A 20 -0.20 21.30 8.88
C LEU A 20 -1.27 22.15 9.58
N TYR A 21 -1.51 23.36 9.06
CA TYR A 21 -2.61 24.19 9.51
C TYR A 21 -3.89 23.74 8.80
N LYS A 22 -4.89 23.33 9.59
CA LYS A 22 -6.12 22.72 9.06
C LYS A 22 -6.83 23.59 8.00
N SER A 23 -6.92 24.90 8.21
CA SER A 23 -7.59 25.77 7.25
C SER A 23 -6.85 25.88 5.92
N LEU A 24 -5.51 25.81 5.91
CA LEU A 24 -4.74 25.74 4.66
C LEU A 24 -5.01 24.44 3.91
N ILE A 25 -5.08 23.33 4.64
CA ILE A 25 -5.36 22.01 4.08
C ILE A 25 -6.78 21.96 3.50
N ASP A 26 -7.77 22.42 4.25
CA ASP A 26 -9.17 22.45 3.84
C ASP A 26 -9.35 23.35 2.61
N GLU A 27 -8.69 24.52 2.57
CA GLU A 27 -8.74 25.43 1.43
C GLU A 27 -8.08 24.82 0.18
N LEU A 28 -6.91 24.20 0.32
CA LEU A 28 -6.25 23.52 -0.79
C LEU A 28 -7.10 22.35 -1.31
N ALA A 29 -7.67 21.54 -0.42
CA ALA A 29 -8.55 20.44 -0.79
C ALA A 29 -9.80 20.94 -1.52
N ASN A 30 -10.41 22.04 -1.06
CA ASN A 30 -11.55 22.66 -1.72
C ASN A 30 -11.18 23.19 -3.11
N CYS A 31 -10.04 23.88 -3.25
CA CYS A 31 -9.53 24.34 -4.53
C CYS A 31 -9.35 23.19 -5.53
N LEU A 32 -8.75 22.08 -5.07
CA LEU A 32 -8.58 20.88 -5.88
C LEU A 32 -9.95 20.29 -6.26
N ASN A 33 -10.90 20.18 -5.33
CA ASN A 33 -12.24 19.69 -5.63
C ASN A 33 -12.96 20.57 -6.66
N GLU A 34 -12.82 21.89 -6.60
CA GLU A 34 -13.38 22.80 -7.60
C GLU A 34 -12.76 22.60 -8.99
N ILE A 35 -11.44 22.38 -9.06
CA ILE A 35 -10.75 22.02 -10.30
C ILE A 35 -11.30 20.70 -10.85
N GLY A 36 -11.33 19.64 -10.03
CA GLY A 36 -11.73 18.30 -10.46
C GLY A 36 -13.21 18.17 -10.82
N THR A 37 -14.08 18.95 -10.19
CA THR A 37 -15.54 18.86 -10.38
C THR A 37 -16.05 19.81 -11.45
N TYR A 38 -15.52 21.04 -11.50
CA TYR A 38 -16.06 22.10 -12.35
C TYR A 38 -15.05 22.63 -13.39
N GLY A 39 -13.81 22.12 -13.40
CA GLY A 39 -12.75 22.65 -14.26
C GLY A 39 -12.41 24.10 -13.90
N LYS A 40 -12.74 24.54 -12.69
CA LYS A 40 -12.52 25.92 -12.26
C LYS A 40 -11.01 26.19 -12.23
N HIS A 41 -10.60 27.40 -12.58
CA HIS A 41 -9.21 27.85 -12.57
C HIS A 41 -8.24 27.15 -13.57
N LEU A 42 -8.72 26.25 -14.44
CA LEU A 42 -7.85 25.64 -15.47
C LEU A 42 -7.24 26.66 -16.44
N ASN A 43 -7.91 27.81 -16.60
CA ASN A 43 -7.44 28.92 -17.43
C ASN A 43 -6.63 29.98 -16.65
N ASP A 44 -6.30 29.74 -15.38
CA ASP A 44 -5.49 30.65 -14.55
C ASP A 44 -4.11 30.04 -14.24
N PRO A 45 -3.10 30.33 -15.08
CA PRO A 45 -1.74 29.83 -14.88
C PRO A 45 -1.12 30.18 -13.52
N SER A 46 -1.43 31.36 -12.98
CA SER A 46 -0.83 31.83 -11.72
C SER A 46 -1.37 31.03 -10.53
N PHE A 47 -2.67 30.78 -10.54
CA PHE A 47 -3.32 29.92 -9.57
C PHE A 47 -2.79 28.48 -9.63
N LEU A 48 -2.72 27.89 -10.82
CA LEU A 48 -2.25 26.52 -11.01
C LEU A 48 -0.80 26.32 -10.56
N ARG A 49 0.08 27.31 -10.79
CA ARG A 49 1.46 27.29 -10.28
C ARG A 49 1.53 27.36 -8.76
N SER A 50 0.62 28.11 -8.13
CA SER A 50 0.55 28.22 -6.68
C SER A 50 0.12 26.90 -6.05
N VAL A 51 -0.94 26.28 -6.59
CA VAL A 51 -1.38 24.92 -6.21
C VAL A 51 -0.26 23.90 -6.41
N SER A 52 0.41 23.92 -7.57
CA SER A 52 1.53 23.02 -7.88
C SER A 52 2.68 23.17 -6.89
N SER A 53 3.01 24.41 -6.51
CA SER A 53 4.06 24.72 -5.55
C SER A 53 3.69 24.21 -4.16
N LEU A 54 2.44 24.40 -3.72
CA LEU A 54 1.96 23.90 -2.43
C LEU A 54 2.02 22.37 -2.39
N LEU A 55 1.49 21.67 -3.40
CA LEU A 55 1.56 20.20 -3.47
C LEU A 55 3.00 19.69 -3.44
N THR A 56 3.92 20.38 -4.11
CA THR A 56 5.36 20.06 -4.10
C THR A 56 5.96 20.23 -2.70
N VAL A 57 5.64 21.35 -2.03
CA VAL A 57 6.11 21.64 -0.67
C VAL A 57 5.58 20.59 0.29
N PHE A 58 4.28 20.29 0.24
CA PHE A 58 3.68 19.21 0.99
C PHE A 58 4.43 17.91 0.71
N LYS A 59 4.47 17.41 -0.52
CA LYS A 59 5.15 16.13 -0.81
C LYS A 59 6.60 16.06 -0.30
N ASN A 60 7.39 17.13 -0.43
CA ASN A 60 8.79 17.14 0.04
C ASN A 60 8.90 17.25 1.57
N PHE A 61 8.10 18.11 2.19
CA PHE A 61 8.04 18.25 3.65
C PHE A 61 7.57 16.94 4.29
N LEU A 62 6.49 16.39 3.78
CA LEU A 62 5.84 15.23 4.33
C LEU A 62 6.75 13.98 4.23
N ARG A 63 7.63 13.90 3.20
CA ARG A 63 8.60 12.79 3.01
C ARG A 63 9.50 12.49 4.17
N ASN A 64 9.97 13.51 4.86
CA ASN A 64 11.09 13.34 5.79
C ASN A 64 10.67 13.53 7.26
N HIS A 65 9.45 14.02 7.51
CA HIS A 65 9.17 14.73 8.77
C HIS A 65 7.83 14.40 9.42
N ILE A 66 7.09 13.40 8.93
CA ILE A 66 5.68 13.19 9.29
C ILE A 66 5.42 11.83 9.93
N ILE A 67 4.57 11.86 10.96
CA ILE A 67 4.22 10.69 11.78
C ILE A 67 2.79 10.23 11.48
N ALA A 68 2.44 9.02 11.94
CA ALA A 68 1.16 8.36 11.65
C ALA A 68 -0.10 9.24 11.83
N ASN A 69 -0.11 10.14 12.82
CA ASN A 69 -1.24 11.01 13.16
C ASN A 69 -1.46 12.15 12.17
N ASP A 70 -0.38 12.69 11.61
CA ASP A 70 -0.41 13.81 10.67
C ASP A 70 -1.07 13.42 9.33
N TYR A 71 -1.08 12.12 8.98
CA TYR A 71 -1.74 11.61 7.77
C TYR A 71 -3.24 11.87 7.75
N SER A 72 -3.91 11.73 8.90
CA SER A 72 -5.35 11.98 8.99
C SER A 72 -5.70 13.42 8.65
N LEU A 73 -4.81 14.36 8.96
CA LEU A 73 -4.99 15.77 8.72
C LEU A 73 -4.89 16.10 7.22
N ILE A 74 -3.95 15.49 6.51
CA ILE A 74 -3.68 15.77 5.08
C ILE A 74 -4.51 14.91 4.12
N ALA A 75 -5.24 13.92 4.63
CA ALA A 75 -6.10 13.04 3.84
C ALA A 75 -7.07 13.79 2.92
N PRO A 76 -7.69 14.94 3.29
CA PRO A 76 -8.54 15.71 2.38
C PRO A 76 -7.84 16.12 1.08
N ILE A 77 -6.56 16.52 1.14
CA ILE A 77 -5.78 16.86 -0.06
C ILE A 77 -5.58 15.62 -0.93
N PHE A 78 -5.26 14.47 -0.31
CA PHE A 78 -5.13 13.20 -1.02
C PHE A 78 -6.40 12.85 -1.81
N PHE A 79 -7.57 12.86 -1.15
CA PHE A 79 -8.84 12.54 -1.79
C PHE A 79 -9.18 13.53 -2.91
N ALA A 80 -8.92 14.83 -2.71
CA ALA A 80 -9.16 15.83 -3.73
C ALA A 80 -8.23 15.63 -4.95
N VAL A 81 -6.96 15.26 -4.74
CA VAL A 81 -6.04 14.90 -5.84
C VAL A 81 -6.53 13.67 -6.59
N VAL A 82 -6.96 12.62 -5.89
CA VAL A 82 -7.55 11.41 -6.51
C VAL A 82 -8.76 11.79 -7.38
N GLN A 83 -9.66 12.62 -6.85
CA GLN A 83 -10.85 13.07 -7.56
C GLN A 83 -10.51 13.89 -8.81
N CYS A 84 -9.54 14.82 -8.73
CA CYS A 84 -9.03 15.54 -9.89
C CYS A 84 -8.52 14.58 -10.95
N LEU A 85 -7.65 13.66 -10.56
CA LEU A 85 -7.06 12.68 -11.45
C LEU A 85 -8.12 11.78 -12.12
N CYS A 86 -9.19 11.42 -11.41
CA CYS A 86 -10.28 10.64 -12.00
C CYS A 86 -11.36 11.49 -12.71
N SER A 87 -11.17 12.80 -12.88
CA SER A 87 -12.16 13.68 -13.50
C SER A 87 -12.17 13.55 -15.03
N SER A 88 -13.29 13.96 -15.65
CA SER A 88 -13.38 14.06 -17.11
C SER A 88 -12.35 15.02 -17.69
N TYR A 89 -12.00 16.10 -16.98
CA TYR A 89 -10.98 17.05 -17.41
C TYR A 89 -9.61 16.42 -17.56
N ALA A 90 -9.21 15.56 -16.61
CA ALA A 90 -7.94 14.84 -16.69
C ALA A 90 -7.94 13.84 -17.87
N ILE A 91 -9.04 13.13 -18.07
CA ILE A 91 -9.21 12.17 -19.18
C ILE A 91 -9.15 12.89 -20.53
N ASP A 92 -9.86 14.01 -20.67
CA ASP A 92 -9.89 14.81 -21.89
C ASP A 92 -8.51 15.40 -22.19
N MET A 93 -7.78 15.84 -21.15
CA MET A 93 -6.39 16.26 -21.28
C MET A 93 -5.53 15.13 -21.87
N ILE A 94 -5.60 13.91 -21.32
CA ILE A 94 -4.82 12.75 -21.81
C ILE A 94 -5.15 12.44 -23.27
N LYS A 95 -6.44 12.41 -23.63
CA LYS A 95 -6.88 12.18 -25.01
C LYS A 95 -6.35 13.26 -25.97
N SER A 96 -6.31 14.51 -25.54
CA SER A 96 -5.82 15.63 -26.35
C SER A 96 -4.31 15.60 -26.64
N LEU A 97 -3.53 14.79 -25.89
CA LEU A 97 -2.07 14.69 -26.06
C LEU A 97 -1.67 14.01 -27.37
N GLU A 98 -2.55 13.20 -27.96
CA GLU A 98 -2.32 12.55 -29.26
C GLU A 98 -2.04 13.56 -30.39
N HIS A 99 -2.55 14.79 -30.27
CA HIS A 99 -2.46 15.80 -31.33
C HIS A 99 -1.51 16.97 -31.02
N ASN A 100 -1.05 17.14 -29.78
CA ASN A 100 -0.33 18.34 -29.32
C ASN A 100 1.09 18.07 -28.79
N PHE A 101 1.68 16.95 -29.22
CA PHE A 101 2.90 16.37 -28.66
C PHE A 101 4.15 17.27 -28.72
N VAL A 102 4.16 18.26 -29.62
CA VAL A 102 5.34 19.10 -29.94
C VAL A 102 5.53 20.25 -28.94
N GLN A 103 4.57 20.52 -28.06
CA GLN A 103 4.61 21.70 -27.18
C GLN A 103 4.93 21.37 -25.72
N LYS A 104 5.56 22.34 -25.04
CA LYS A 104 5.73 22.33 -23.59
C LYS A 104 4.35 22.21 -22.93
N LEU A 105 4.24 21.34 -21.92
CA LEU A 105 3.03 21.21 -21.11
C LEU A 105 2.62 22.56 -20.54
N ASP A 106 1.35 22.92 -20.68
CA ASP A 106 0.78 24.05 -19.96
C ASP A 106 0.69 23.78 -18.45
N ASP A 107 0.37 24.81 -17.66
CA ASP A 107 0.34 24.69 -16.20
C ASP A 107 -0.77 23.72 -15.71
N GLY A 108 -1.86 23.55 -16.46
CA GLY A 108 -2.93 22.59 -16.15
C GLY A 108 -2.47 21.16 -16.41
N GLN A 109 -1.95 20.92 -17.61
CA GLN A 109 -1.36 19.63 -17.96
C GLN A 109 -0.22 19.26 -17.00
N LEU A 110 0.63 20.21 -16.62
CA LEU A 110 1.69 19.97 -15.63
C LEU A 110 1.11 19.55 -14.26
N LEU A 111 0.05 20.21 -13.81
CA LEU A 111 -0.61 19.90 -12.54
C LEU A 111 -1.18 18.47 -12.55
N PHE A 112 -2.00 18.11 -13.55
CA PHE A 112 -2.66 16.79 -13.63
C PHE A 112 -1.71 15.65 -13.97
N LEU A 113 -0.78 15.87 -14.89
CA LEU A 113 0.01 14.79 -15.46
C LEU A 113 1.31 14.57 -14.68
N HIS A 114 1.83 15.60 -13.99
CA HIS A 114 3.11 15.49 -13.29
C HIS A 114 2.95 15.66 -11.77
N ILE A 115 2.43 16.79 -11.32
CA ILE A 115 2.49 17.17 -9.90
C ILE A 115 1.56 16.32 -9.04
N MET A 116 0.31 16.11 -9.47
CA MET A 116 -0.68 15.31 -8.76
C MET A 116 -0.27 13.83 -8.63
N PRO A 117 0.14 13.12 -9.70
CA PRO A 117 0.66 11.76 -9.57
C PRO A 117 1.90 11.69 -8.69
N TRP A 118 2.80 12.68 -8.79
CA TRP A 118 4.00 12.74 -7.96
C TRP A 118 3.69 12.95 -6.48
N TYR A 119 2.68 13.76 -6.14
CA TYR A 119 2.17 13.92 -4.78
C TYR A 119 1.69 12.57 -4.21
N LEU A 120 0.89 11.84 -5.00
CA LEU A 120 0.32 10.56 -4.57
C LEU A 120 1.38 9.49 -4.28
N GLN A 121 2.55 9.48 -4.94
CA GLN A 121 3.60 8.47 -4.72
C GLN A 121 4.10 8.42 -3.28
N TRP A 122 4.01 9.57 -2.60
CA TRP A 122 4.49 9.69 -1.24
C TRP A 122 3.44 9.25 -0.20
N TYR A 123 2.15 9.37 -0.52
CA TYR A 123 1.10 8.95 0.41
C TYR A 123 1.24 7.43 0.63
N PRO A 124 1.25 6.92 1.88
CA PRO A 124 1.45 5.51 2.14
C PRO A 124 0.29 4.70 1.54
N ASP A 125 0.57 4.05 0.40
CA ASP A 125 -0.40 3.32 -0.42
C ASP A 125 -1.22 2.28 0.37
N TYR A 126 -0.68 1.74 1.46
CA TYR A 126 -1.36 0.75 2.30
C TYR A 126 -2.58 1.28 3.08
N ARG A 127 -2.82 2.59 3.08
CA ARG A 127 -3.94 3.18 3.83
C ARG A 127 -5.23 3.30 3.01
N ASP A 128 -5.17 3.19 1.68
CA ASP A 128 -6.35 3.36 0.83
C ASP A 128 -6.25 2.61 -0.53
N PRO A 129 -6.36 1.27 -0.51
CA PRO A 129 -6.25 0.45 -1.72
C PRO A 129 -7.39 0.70 -2.72
N GLU A 130 -8.58 1.11 -2.26
CA GLU A 130 -9.73 1.34 -3.14
C GLU A 130 -9.53 2.54 -4.05
N ASN A 131 -9.04 3.67 -3.52
CA ASN A 131 -8.75 4.85 -4.33
C ASN A 131 -7.57 4.63 -5.28
N LEU A 132 -6.59 3.81 -4.89
CA LEU A 132 -5.54 3.38 -5.79
C LEU A 132 -6.12 2.57 -6.95
N ILE A 133 -6.93 1.54 -6.69
CA ILE A 133 -7.60 0.74 -7.73
C ILE A 133 -8.46 1.63 -8.64
N LYS A 134 -9.13 2.64 -8.09
CA LYS A 134 -9.92 3.60 -8.86
C LYS A 134 -9.05 4.41 -9.83
N ILE A 135 -7.91 4.92 -9.37
CA ILE A 135 -6.92 5.59 -10.24
C ILE A 135 -6.44 4.62 -11.32
N LEU A 136 -6.10 3.39 -10.94
CA LEU A 136 -5.62 2.38 -11.90
C LEU A 136 -6.66 2.10 -12.99
N ARG A 137 -7.94 1.96 -12.63
CA ARG A 137 -8.99 1.65 -13.60
C ARG A 137 -9.29 2.79 -14.55
N ILE A 138 -9.35 4.02 -14.05
CA ILE A 138 -9.80 5.17 -14.84
C ILE A 138 -8.65 5.75 -15.64
N LEU A 139 -7.59 6.17 -14.96
CA LEU A 139 -6.51 6.89 -15.62
C LEU A 139 -5.59 5.97 -16.41
N LEU A 140 -5.21 4.83 -15.85
CA LEU A 140 -4.22 3.99 -16.53
C LEU A 140 -4.78 3.28 -17.74
N ASN A 141 -6.09 3.00 -17.76
CA ASN A 141 -6.72 2.46 -18.95
C ASN A 141 -6.62 3.47 -20.11
N GLU A 142 -6.97 4.73 -19.86
CA GLU A 142 -6.87 5.81 -20.86
C GLU A 142 -5.41 6.05 -21.29
N PHE A 143 -4.47 6.05 -20.33
CA PHE A 143 -3.04 6.15 -20.64
C PHE A 143 -2.49 4.94 -21.42
N THR A 144 -2.96 3.74 -21.12
CA THR A 144 -2.52 2.52 -21.81
C THR A 144 -3.03 2.50 -23.24
N VAL A 145 -4.32 2.82 -23.45
CA VAL A 145 -4.89 3.01 -24.78
C VAL A 145 -4.06 4.03 -25.57
N TRP A 146 -3.82 5.20 -24.98
CA TRP A 146 -2.99 6.22 -25.60
C TRP A 146 -1.57 5.72 -25.92
N MET A 147 -0.88 5.08 -24.97
CA MET A 147 0.46 4.53 -25.16
C MET A 147 0.52 3.52 -26.31
N THR A 148 -0.51 2.69 -26.46
CA THR A 148 -0.58 1.69 -27.55
C THR A 148 -0.94 2.29 -28.91
N SER A 149 -1.59 3.47 -28.92
CA SER A 149 -2.02 4.16 -30.14
C SER A 149 -1.05 5.26 -30.59
N CYS A 150 -0.14 5.69 -29.71
CA CYS A 150 0.81 6.78 -29.98
C CYS A 150 1.85 6.39 -31.05
N HIS A 151 2.11 7.29 -32.01
CA HIS A 151 3.12 7.06 -33.03
C HIS A 151 4.53 6.99 -32.41
N PRO A 152 5.43 6.09 -32.84
CA PRO A 152 6.78 5.97 -32.28
C PRO A 152 7.59 7.27 -32.28
N ASP A 153 7.42 8.12 -33.30
CA ASP A 153 8.10 9.42 -33.39
C ASP A 153 7.59 10.42 -32.36
N SER A 154 6.31 10.35 -31.98
CA SER A 154 5.77 11.10 -30.86
C SER A 154 6.42 10.59 -29.58
N TYR A 155 6.53 9.29 -29.36
CA TYR A 155 7.20 8.75 -28.17
C TYR A 155 8.66 9.25 -28.00
N LEU A 156 9.44 9.31 -29.08
CA LEU A 156 10.83 9.82 -29.09
C LEU A 156 10.94 11.32 -28.78
N GLN A 157 9.90 12.10 -29.07
CA GLN A 157 9.86 13.54 -28.78
C GLN A 157 9.39 13.85 -27.35
N CYS A 158 9.12 12.84 -26.51
CA CYS A 158 8.64 13.01 -25.15
C CYS A 158 9.55 14.01 -24.41
N THR A 159 8.97 15.10 -23.89
CA THR A 159 9.73 15.96 -22.97
C THR A 159 10.12 15.16 -21.73
N CYS A 160 11.19 15.59 -21.04
CA CYS A 160 11.61 14.96 -19.77
C CYS A 160 10.49 14.94 -18.72
N GLN A 161 9.54 15.87 -18.80
CA GLN A 161 8.36 15.98 -17.94
C GLN A 161 7.35 14.87 -18.23
N PHE A 162 7.13 14.55 -19.51
CA PHE A 162 6.33 13.39 -19.94
C PHE A 162 6.93 12.06 -19.49
N GLY A 163 8.25 11.90 -19.64
CA GLY A 163 8.94 10.72 -19.12
C GLY A 163 8.89 10.62 -17.58
N ALA A 164 8.82 11.75 -16.88
CA ALA A 164 8.57 11.77 -15.44
C ALA A 164 7.13 11.34 -15.10
N MET A 165 6.12 11.86 -15.80
CA MET A 165 4.72 11.42 -15.68
C MET A 165 4.58 9.90 -15.85
N ILE A 166 5.10 9.34 -16.94
CA ILE A 166 5.01 7.88 -17.21
C ILE A 166 5.65 7.10 -16.06
N ARG A 167 6.81 7.55 -15.56
CA ARG A 167 7.44 6.95 -14.37
C ARG A 167 6.57 7.07 -13.12
N HIS A 168 5.89 8.20 -12.92
CA HIS A 168 5.02 8.38 -11.77
C HIS A 168 3.79 7.47 -11.83
N LEU A 169 3.22 7.27 -13.00
CA LEU A 169 2.08 6.39 -13.22
C LEU A 169 2.47 4.91 -13.16
N ASN A 170 3.62 4.54 -13.73
CA ASN A 170 4.17 3.19 -13.61
C ASN A 170 4.45 2.81 -12.16
N TYR A 171 4.80 3.76 -11.30
CA TYR A 171 4.95 3.51 -9.88
C TYR A 171 3.65 2.98 -9.25
N PHE A 172 2.49 3.55 -9.60
CA PHE A 172 1.19 3.06 -9.11
C PHE A 172 0.83 1.69 -9.70
N LEU A 173 1.34 1.35 -10.88
CA LEU A 173 1.12 0.03 -11.50
C LEU A 173 1.96 -1.07 -10.84
N VAL A 174 3.22 -0.79 -10.57
CA VAL A 174 4.19 -1.80 -10.14
C VAL A 174 4.12 -2.02 -8.63
N ARG A 175 3.95 -0.94 -7.86
CA ARG A 175 4.04 -0.97 -6.39
C ARG A 175 2.99 -1.85 -5.70
N PRO A 176 1.72 -1.94 -6.15
CA PRO A 176 0.75 -2.88 -5.59
C PRO A 176 1.11 -4.35 -5.81
N ILE A 177 1.92 -4.64 -6.84
CA ILE A 177 2.28 -6.00 -7.24
C ILE A 177 3.61 -6.42 -6.60
N GLU A 178 4.36 -5.47 -6.02
CA GLU A 178 5.56 -5.78 -5.24
C GLU A 178 5.18 -6.64 -4.01
N PRO A 179 5.78 -7.84 -3.86
CA PRO A 179 5.40 -8.81 -2.81
C PRO A 179 5.38 -8.18 -1.41
N ASP A 180 6.40 -7.38 -1.09
CA ASP A 180 6.56 -6.73 0.21
C ASP A 180 5.52 -5.64 0.49
N ASN A 181 4.97 -5.02 -0.57
CA ASN A 181 3.96 -3.99 -0.44
C ASN A 181 2.56 -4.60 -0.34
N PHE A 182 2.23 -5.66 -1.09
CA PHE A 182 0.95 -6.39 -0.94
C PHE A 182 0.75 -6.85 0.51
N ILE A 183 1.84 -7.21 1.19
CA ILE A 183 1.90 -7.58 2.61
C ILE A 183 1.67 -6.39 3.55
N ARG A 184 2.09 -5.17 3.17
CA ARG A 184 1.81 -3.93 3.93
C ARG A 184 0.40 -3.38 3.67
N PHE A 185 -0.16 -3.59 2.47
CA PHE A 185 -1.50 -3.14 2.03
C PHE A 185 -2.65 -3.66 2.90
N TYR A 186 -2.43 -4.77 3.59
CA TYR A 186 -3.35 -5.26 4.60
C TYR A 186 -2.74 -4.96 5.97
N SER A 187 -3.40 -4.03 6.66
CA SER A 187 -3.13 -3.46 7.98
C SER A 187 -2.51 -4.38 9.04
N ASP A 188 -1.83 -3.74 10.01
CA ASP A 188 -1.33 -4.30 11.27
C ASP A 188 -2.18 -5.49 11.77
N LEU A 189 -1.55 -6.66 11.84
CA LEU A 189 -2.17 -7.83 12.46
C LEU A 189 -2.54 -7.47 13.91
N PRO A 190 -3.74 -7.84 14.40
CA PRO A 190 -4.08 -7.64 15.80
C PRO A 190 -2.98 -8.21 16.71
N ASN A 191 -2.60 -7.47 17.75
CA ASN A 191 -1.51 -7.88 18.66
C ASN A 191 -1.74 -9.24 19.34
N CYS A 192 -3.00 -9.69 19.42
CA CYS A 192 -3.37 -10.97 20.00
C CYS A 192 -3.88 -11.92 18.92
N ILE A 193 -3.19 -13.05 18.76
CA ILE A 193 -3.54 -14.09 17.76
C ILE A 193 -4.99 -14.56 17.83
N THR A 194 -5.60 -14.59 19.02
CA THR A 194 -7.01 -15.03 19.16
C THR A 194 -8.02 -14.09 18.50
N GLN A 195 -7.62 -12.86 18.16
CA GLN A 195 -8.45 -11.90 17.42
C GLN A 195 -8.32 -12.06 15.90
N TRP A 196 -7.48 -12.99 15.42
CA TRP A 196 -7.24 -13.17 14.00
C TRP A 196 -8.42 -13.88 13.34
N THR A 197 -8.87 -13.34 12.22
CA THR A 197 -9.79 -14.01 11.31
C THR A 197 -8.99 -14.96 10.41
N HIS A 198 -9.70 -15.72 9.59
CA HIS A 198 -9.05 -16.52 8.56
C HIS A 198 -8.13 -15.69 7.64
N ASP A 199 -8.59 -14.51 7.23
CA ASP A 199 -7.80 -13.61 6.37
C ASP A 199 -6.55 -13.08 7.08
N HIS A 200 -6.62 -12.81 8.39
CA HIS A 200 -5.44 -12.42 9.18
C HIS A 200 -4.38 -13.54 9.23
N VAL A 201 -4.80 -14.81 9.41
CA VAL A 201 -3.87 -15.95 9.39
C VAL A 201 -3.21 -16.09 8.03
N LYS A 202 -4.00 -16.01 6.95
CA LYS A 202 -3.49 -16.04 5.58
C LYS A 202 -2.48 -14.93 5.32
N LEU A 203 -2.81 -13.71 5.74
CA LEU A 203 -1.94 -12.55 5.60
C LEU A 203 -0.62 -12.73 6.37
N PHE A 204 -0.68 -13.21 7.60
CA PHE A 204 0.50 -13.50 8.41
C PHE A 204 1.44 -14.48 7.70
N LEU A 205 0.92 -15.60 7.20
CA LEU A 205 1.74 -16.61 6.52
C LEU A 205 2.36 -16.08 5.22
N LEU A 206 1.63 -15.26 4.47
CA LEU A 206 2.18 -14.55 3.31
C LEU A 206 3.30 -13.59 3.72
N ARG A 207 3.12 -12.84 4.83
CA ARG A 207 4.07 -11.87 5.35
C ARG A 207 5.43 -12.46 5.71
N ILE A 208 5.44 -13.66 6.29
CA ILE A 208 6.66 -14.34 6.70
C ILE A 208 7.22 -15.27 5.60
N GLY A 209 6.70 -15.18 4.38
CA GLY A 209 7.19 -15.96 3.23
C GLY A 209 6.73 -17.41 3.19
N LEU A 210 5.77 -17.81 4.03
CA LEU A 210 5.27 -19.19 4.16
C LEU A 210 3.96 -19.44 3.42
N GLY A 211 3.58 -18.53 2.51
CA GLY A 211 2.38 -18.60 1.70
C GLY A 211 2.31 -19.80 0.75
N ASN A 212 3.45 -20.34 0.33
CA ASN A 212 3.50 -21.50 -0.56
C ASN A 212 3.74 -22.81 0.20
N THR A 213 4.14 -22.75 1.47
CA THR A 213 4.52 -23.94 2.26
C THR A 213 3.49 -24.27 3.32
N ILE A 214 3.17 -23.35 4.23
CA ILE A 214 2.26 -23.64 5.37
C ILE A 214 0.81 -23.24 5.08
N LEU A 215 0.59 -22.21 4.26
CA LEU A 215 -0.75 -21.72 3.96
C LEU A 215 -1.74 -22.78 3.45
N PRO A 216 -1.34 -23.79 2.64
CA PRO A 216 -2.27 -24.85 2.22
C PRO A 216 -2.96 -25.57 3.39
N LEU A 217 -2.24 -25.76 4.51
CA LEU A 217 -2.78 -26.35 5.74
C LEU A 217 -3.71 -25.40 6.51
N CYS A 218 -3.57 -24.10 6.29
CA CYS A 218 -4.24 -23.05 7.07
C CYS A 218 -5.37 -22.35 6.31
N THR A 219 -5.84 -22.94 5.21
CA THR A 219 -6.82 -22.33 4.27
C THR A 219 -8.19 -22.04 4.87
N ARG A 220 -8.52 -22.52 6.08
CA ARG A 220 -9.76 -22.18 6.81
C ARG A 220 -9.54 -22.00 8.30
N VAL A 221 -8.29 -21.77 8.70
CA VAL A 221 -7.90 -21.68 10.10
C VAL A 221 -8.04 -20.23 10.56
N ASP A 222 -8.76 -20.01 11.67
CA ASP A 222 -8.86 -18.73 12.36
C ASP A 222 -7.79 -18.60 13.46
N GLY A 223 -7.72 -17.46 14.13
CA GLY A 223 -6.74 -17.18 15.17
C GLY A 223 -6.74 -18.14 16.35
N HIS A 224 -7.91 -18.65 16.75
CA HIS A 224 -8.01 -19.60 17.86
C HIS A 224 -7.41 -20.95 17.48
N ARG A 225 -7.78 -21.49 16.33
CA ARG A 225 -7.24 -22.76 15.82
C ARG A 225 -5.76 -22.64 15.45
N PHE A 226 -5.34 -21.49 14.92
CA PHE A 226 -3.95 -21.25 14.57
C PHE A 226 -3.05 -21.22 15.82
N ARG A 227 -3.55 -20.63 16.92
CA ARG A 227 -2.89 -20.69 18.23
C ARG A 227 -2.80 -22.13 18.76
N GLN A 228 -3.86 -22.93 18.64
CA GLN A 228 -3.84 -24.33 19.08
C GLN A 228 -2.79 -25.14 18.31
N LEU A 229 -2.70 -24.94 16.99
CA LEU A 229 -1.67 -25.56 16.16
C LEU A 229 -0.27 -25.20 16.66
N TYR A 230 -0.02 -23.91 16.94
CA TYR A 230 1.24 -23.45 17.51
C TYR A 230 1.56 -24.12 18.86
N GLU A 231 0.59 -24.18 19.77
CA GLU A 231 0.76 -24.81 21.09
C GLU A 231 1.07 -26.32 20.96
N MET A 232 0.43 -27.03 20.02
CA MET A 232 0.75 -28.43 19.71
C MET A 232 2.19 -28.58 19.22
N CYS A 233 2.64 -27.68 18.33
CA CYS A 233 4.02 -27.68 17.83
C CYS A 233 5.05 -27.41 18.94
N LEU A 234 4.70 -26.67 19.99
CA LEU A 234 5.57 -26.47 21.15
C LEU A 234 5.64 -27.69 22.07
N ILE A 235 4.53 -28.41 22.23
CA ILE A 235 4.46 -29.60 23.11
C ILE A 235 5.26 -30.77 22.52
N ASN A 236 5.13 -31.00 21.22
CA ASN A 236 5.79 -32.13 20.55
C ASN A 236 6.37 -31.71 19.18
N PRO A 237 7.49 -30.97 19.16
CA PRO A 237 7.99 -30.29 17.96
C PRO A 237 8.41 -31.24 16.84
N GLU A 238 9.03 -32.38 17.18
CA GLU A 238 9.49 -33.34 16.18
C GLU A 238 8.31 -34.10 15.55
N SER A 239 7.40 -34.62 16.37
CA SER A 239 6.23 -35.33 15.86
C SER A 239 5.35 -34.40 15.02
N MET A 240 5.10 -33.18 15.49
CA MET A 240 4.28 -32.21 14.74
C MET A 240 4.93 -31.80 13.44
N TYR A 241 6.25 -31.60 13.41
CA TYR A 241 6.96 -31.34 12.16
C TYR A 241 6.76 -32.48 11.15
N GLN A 242 6.93 -33.75 11.58
CA GLN A 242 6.74 -34.88 10.68
C GLN A 242 5.28 -35.02 10.21
N SER A 243 4.30 -34.79 11.10
CA SER A 243 2.87 -34.83 10.73
C SER A 243 2.52 -33.75 9.71
N LEU A 244 2.92 -32.49 9.94
CA LEU A 244 2.65 -31.39 9.02
C LEU A 244 3.37 -31.58 7.68
N LYS A 245 4.62 -32.05 7.72
CA LYS A 245 5.40 -32.37 6.52
C LYS A 245 4.74 -33.47 5.70
N PHE A 246 4.28 -34.55 6.35
CA PHE A 246 3.58 -35.64 5.70
C PHE A 246 2.28 -35.15 5.06
N GLU A 247 1.47 -34.39 5.81
CA GLU A 247 0.19 -33.88 5.30
C GLU A 247 0.35 -32.91 4.13
N LEU A 248 1.34 -32.00 4.18
CA LEU A 248 1.66 -31.11 3.05
C LEU A 248 2.10 -31.87 1.80
N ASN A 249 2.91 -32.91 1.98
CA ASN A 249 3.40 -33.70 0.86
C ASN A 249 2.28 -34.54 0.22
N GLU A 250 1.46 -35.20 1.04
CA GLU A 250 0.40 -36.09 0.58
C GLU A 250 -0.80 -35.34 0.00
N LYS A 251 -1.28 -34.29 0.66
CA LYS A 251 -2.50 -33.58 0.24
C LYS A 251 -2.25 -32.42 -0.71
N HIS A 252 -1.08 -31.78 -0.61
CA HIS A 252 -0.80 -30.54 -1.31
C HIS A 252 0.44 -30.60 -2.20
N HIS A 253 1.11 -31.76 -2.29
CA HIS A 253 2.35 -31.95 -3.06
C HIS A 253 3.41 -30.88 -2.78
N THR A 254 3.46 -30.41 -1.54
CA THR A 254 4.29 -29.31 -1.11
C THR A 254 5.29 -29.82 -0.07
N LEU A 255 6.56 -29.43 -0.19
CA LEU A 255 7.57 -29.76 0.80
C LEU A 255 7.53 -28.75 1.94
N LEU A 256 7.74 -29.21 3.17
CA LEU A 256 7.95 -28.35 4.35
C LEU A 256 9.43 -28.36 4.75
N PRO A 257 10.23 -27.37 4.30
CA PRO A 257 11.58 -27.18 4.81
C PRO A 257 11.57 -27.01 6.33
N ILE A 258 12.57 -27.55 7.00
CA ILE A 258 12.70 -27.37 8.46
C ILE A 258 12.88 -25.89 8.82
N ALA A 259 13.55 -25.11 7.95
CA ALA A 259 13.73 -23.66 8.15
C ALA A 259 12.39 -22.92 8.19
N ASP A 260 11.47 -23.24 7.28
CA ASP A 260 10.12 -22.67 7.22
C ASP A 260 9.31 -22.99 8.48
N TYR A 261 9.38 -24.24 8.94
CA TYR A 261 8.74 -24.65 10.19
C TYR A 261 9.28 -23.88 11.40
N LEU A 262 10.60 -23.72 11.50
CA LEU A 262 11.21 -22.95 12.58
C LEU A 262 10.88 -21.45 12.48
N SER A 263 10.84 -20.89 11.27
CA SER A 263 10.44 -19.51 11.02
C SER A 263 9.00 -19.27 11.47
N PHE A 264 8.07 -20.18 11.14
CA PHE A 264 6.69 -20.14 11.61
C PHE A 264 6.61 -20.06 13.14
N LEU A 265 7.32 -20.95 13.86
CA LEU A 265 7.30 -20.97 15.33
C LEU A 265 7.91 -19.71 15.96
N HIS A 266 8.94 -19.16 15.32
CA HIS A 266 9.62 -17.96 15.79
C HIS A 266 8.72 -16.73 15.66
N GLU A 267 8.15 -16.52 14.48
CA GLU A 267 7.39 -15.31 14.15
C GLU A 267 6.04 -15.25 14.87
N ILE A 268 5.32 -16.38 14.97
CA ILE A 268 3.99 -16.41 15.59
C ILE A 268 4.05 -16.14 17.11
N LYS A 269 5.18 -16.45 17.75
CA LYS A 269 5.41 -16.23 19.18
C LYS A 269 5.19 -14.77 19.59
N LEU A 270 5.45 -13.82 18.68
CA LEU A 270 5.28 -12.39 18.93
C LEU A 270 3.81 -11.98 19.17
N TYR A 271 2.86 -12.81 18.74
CA TYR A 271 1.42 -12.53 18.79
C TYR A 271 0.67 -13.42 19.80
N VAL A 272 1.37 -14.36 20.43
CA VAL A 272 0.82 -15.22 21.47
C VAL A 272 1.08 -14.55 22.82
N PRO A 273 0.04 -14.14 23.57
CA PRO A 273 0.23 -13.52 24.87
C PRO A 273 1.05 -14.45 25.77
N LEU A 274 2.00 -13.90 26.53
CA LEU A 274 2.71 -14.61 27.59
C LEU A 274 1.71 -14.91 28.71
N THR A 275 0.82 -15.88 28.51
CA THR A 275 0.05 -16.43 29.62
C THR A 275 1.01 -17.20 30.50
N SER A 276 1.06 -16.79 31.76
CA SER A 276 1.79 -17.45 32.85
C SER A 276 1.13 -18.79 33.13
N THR A 277 1.37 -19.79 32.27
CA THR A 277 0.77 -21.12 32.39
C THR A 277 1.79 -22.11 32.91
N ASN A 278 1.90 -22.15 34.23
CA ASN A 278 2.13 -23.38 34.98
C ASN A 278 0.98 -24.36 34.66
N VAL A 279 1.08 -25.10 33.55
CA VAL A 279 0.22 -26.25 33.30
C VAL A 279 1.09 -27.49 33.44
N LYS A 280 0.93 -28.17 34.58
CA LYS A 280 1.35 -29.57 34.73
C LYS A 280 0.54 -30.39 33.72
N VAL A 281 1.11 -30.64 32.55
CA VAL A 281 0.55 -31.59 31.59
C VAL A 281 0.93 -32.99 32.08
N SER A 282 -0.04 -33.69 32.65
CA SER A 282 -0.02 -35.14 32.79
C SER A 282 0.12 -35.76 31.40
N GLN A 283 1.24 -36.43 31.17
CA GLN A 283 1.50 -37.21 29.96
C GLN A 283 0.48 -38.35 29.84
N SER A 284 -0.52 -38.18 28.96
CA SER A 284 -1.22 -39.31 28.35
C SER A 284 -0.79 -39.41 26.90
N SER A 285 0.05 -40.40 26.60
CA SER A 285 0.57 -40.72 25.28
C SER A 285 -0.53 -41.37 24.41
N SER A 286 -1.36 -40.54 23.78
CA SER A 286 -2.16 -40.89 22.60
C SER A 286 -2.87 -39.63 22.07
N LEU A 287 -2.14 -38.75 21.40
CA LEU A 287 -2.71 -37.66 20.60
C LEU A 287 -2.32 -37.93 19.15
N ASP A 288 -3.08 -38.84 18.55
CA ASP A 288 -2.96 -39.22 17.15
C ASP A 288 -3.64 -38.21 16.21
N SER A 289 -3.28 -38.31 14.93
CA SER A 289 -3.74 -37.57 13.72
C SER A 289 -5.19 -37.08 13.68
N ALA A 290 -6.11 -37.65 14.46
CA ALA A 290 -7.48 -37.18 14.61
C ALA A 290 -7.60 -35.75 15.15
N ALA A 291 -6.64 -35.29 15.97
CA ALA A 291 -6.64 -33.92 16.48
C ALA A 291 -6.36 -32.88 15.38
N LEU A 292 -5.47 -33.20 14.44
CA LEU A 292 -5.16 -32.35 13.27
C LEU A 292 -6.38 -32.19 12.36
N CYS A 293 -7.11 -33.27 12.08
CA CYS A 293 -8.34 -33.23 11.26
C CYS A 293 -9.49 -32.40 11.87
N ASN A 294 -9.49 -32.14 13.18
CA ASN A 294 -10.51 -31.29 13.80
C ASN A 294 -10.11 -29.79 13.79
N ILE A 295 -8.83 -29.50 13.60
CA ILE A 295 -8.27 -28.14 13.54
C ILE A 295 -8.24 -27.63 12.09
N MET A 296 -7.82 -28.48 11.16
CA MET A 296 -7.68 -28.19 9.72
C MET A 296 -8.95 -28.51 8.93
#